data_AF-A0A1E1LK77-F1
#
_entry.id   AF-A0A1E1LK77-F1
#
_cell.length_a   1.000
_cell.length_b   1.000
_cell.length_c   1.000
_cell.angle_alpha   90.00
_cell.angle_beta   90.00
_cell.angle_gamma   90.00
#
_symmetry.space_group_name_H-M   'P 1'
#
loop_
_entity.id
_entity.type
_entity.pdbx_description
1 polymer ?
#
loop_
_entity_poly.entity_id
_entity_poly.type
_entity_poly.pdbx_seq_one_letter_code
_entity_poly.pdbx_strand_id
1 'polypeptide(L)'
;MAPKNGNHRPLKRTPPAPSPNRTWTKTLILSSLTILLFSMIYQFLDSRLESFYIFSPAQLKDVSGRAIEKHGNDTSSVVKFIVDELSEKLPGGYVNLDEEWIFNNAGGAMGAMYIIHASITEYLIIFGTAIGTEGHTGRHTADDYFHILSGTQLAYAPGPGSYLPEVYPQGSVHHLRRGTAKQYKMDEACFALEYARGWIPPMLGFGYADAFTSTLDFPTLWRTTWVTGREMVMNLLRGKL
;
A
#
# COMPACT_ATOMS: atom_id res chain seq x y z
N MET A 1 -26.83 -59.77 -69.25
CA MET A 1 -27.12 -59.88 -67.81
C MET A 1 -25.89 -59.47 -67.02
N ALA A 2 -26.05 -58.52 -66.09
CA ALA A 2 -25.04 -57.96 -65.16
C ALA A 2 -24.63 -59.01 -64.08
N PRO A 3 -23.61 -58.80 -63.20
CA PRO A 3 -23.12 -57.51 -62.70
C PRO A 3 -21.60 -57.30 -62.54
N LYS A 4 -21.29 -56.04 -62.17
CA LYS A 4 -20.02 -55.31 -62.19
C LYS A 4 -19.09 -55.63 -61.02
N ASN A 5 -17.79 -55.53 -61.30
CA ASN A 5 -16.67 -55.53 -60.35
C ASN A 5 -16.86 -54.50 -59.22
N GLY A 6 -16.77 -54.96 -57.98
CA GLY A 6 -16.74 -54.14 -56.77
C GLY A 6 -15.35 -53.53 -56.56
N ASN A 7 -15.28 -52.20 -56.55
CA ASN A 7 -14.10 -51.42 -56.24
C ASN A 7 -13.95 -51.33 -54.71
N HIS A 8 -13.04 -52.10 -54.10
CA HIS A 8 -12.71 -51.96 -52.67
C HIS A 8 -11.68 -50.84 -52.48
N ARG A 9 -12.15 -49.63 -52.11
CA ARG A 9 -11.30 -48.60 -51.52
C ARG A 9 -11.10 -48.89 -50.03
N PRO A 10 -9.87 -48.79 -49.48
CA PRO A 10 -9.67 -48.89 -48.04
C PRO A 10 -10.28 -47.65 -47.35
N LEU A 11 -11.11 -47.88 -46.33
CA LEU A 11 -11.60 -46.84 -45.44
C LEU A 11 -10.40 -46.17 -44.75
N LYS A 12 -10.10 -44.92 -45.11
CA LYS A 12 -9.17 -44.07 -44.34
C LYS A 12 -9.77 -43.89 -42.94
N ARG A 13 -9.17 -44.54 -41.94
CA ARG A 13 -9.45 -44.28 -40.52
C ARG A 13 -9.07 -42.83 -40.24
N THR A 14 -10.05 -41.99 -39.98
CA THR A 14 -9.83 -40.66 -39.41
C THR A 14 -9.24 -40.82 -38.01
N PRO A 15 -8.18 -40.06 -37.65
CA PRO A 15 -7.65 -40.10 -36.29
C PRO A 15 -8.73 -39.63 -35.31
N PRO A 16 -8.82 -40.22 -34.10
CA PRO A 16 -9.79 -39.79 -33.11
C PRO A 16 -9.57 -38.31 -32.77
N ALA A 17 -10.65 -37.53 -32.73
CA ALA A 17 -10.59 -36.14 -32.32
C ALA A 17 -9.96 -36.03 -30.90
N PRO A 18 -9.09 -35.05 -30.65
CA PRO A 18 -8.48 -34.88 -29.33
C PRO A 18 -9.59 -34.70 -28.29
N SER A 19 -9.53 -35.48 -27.20
CA SER A 19 -10.57 -35.42 -26.17
C SER A 19 -10.54 -34.07 -25.45
N PRO A 20 -11.68 -33.35 -25.35
CA PRO A 20 -11.73 -32.02 -24.73
C PRO A 20 -11.25 -32.04 -23.27
N ASN A 21 -11.47 -33.15 -22.56
CA ASN A 21 -11.04 -33.36 -21.18
C ASN A 21 -9.52 -33.30 -20.99
N ARG A 22 -8.71 -33.78 -21.95
CA ARG A 22 -7.24 -33.80 -21.81
C ARG A 22 -6.62 -32.41 -21.84
N THR A 23 -7.21 -31.49 -22.60
CA THR A 23 -6.81 -30.08 -22.66
C THR A 23 -7.17 -29.34 -21.39
N TRP A 24 -8.38 -29.54 -20.85
CA TRP A 24 -8.81 -28.91 -19.60
C TRP A 24 -7.99 -29.36 -18.40
N THR A 25 -7.69 -30.66 -18.27
CA THR A 25 -6.84 -31.16 -17.19
C THR A 25 -5.42 -30.59 -17.26
N LYS A 26 -4.83 -30.45 -18.47
CA LYS A 26 -3.52 -29.82 -18.65
C LYS A 26 -3.51 -28.34 -18.26
N THR A 27 -4.54 -27.59 -18.67
CA THR A 27 -4.67 -26.18 -18.30
C THR A 27 -4.83 -26.02 -16.80
N LEU A 28 -5.67 -26.84 -16.15
CA LEU A 28 -5.85 -26.82 -14.70
C LEU A 28 -4.55 -27.14 -13.98
N ILE A 29 -3.82 -28.17 -14.40
CA ILE A 29 -2.51 -28.51 -13.80
C ILE A 29 -1.53 -27.35 -13.97
N LEU A 30 -1.43 -26.76 -15.17
CA LEU A 30 -0.51 -25.65 -15.41
C LEU A 30 -0.86 -24.42 -14.57
N SER A 31 -2.16 -24.08 -14.47
CA SER A 31 -2.63 -22.99 -13.62
C SER A 31 -2.35 -23.25 -12.15
N SER A 32 -2.62 -24.47 -11.66
CA SER A 32 -2.32 -24.86 -10.27
C SER A 32 -0.83 -24.80 -9.95
N LEU A 33 0.04 -25.28 -10.85
CA LEU A 33 1.48 -25.19 -10.70
C LEU A 33 1.97 -23.73 -10.71
N THR A 34 1.37 -22.90 -11.56
CA THR A 34 1.68 -21.47 -11.64
C THR A 34 1.29 -20.76 -10.35
N ILE A 35 0.07 -20.99 -9.84
CA ILE A 35 -0.39 -20.44 -8.55
C ILE A 35 0.49 -20.92 -7.40
N LEU A 36 0.87 -22.21 -7.39
CA LEU A 36 1.75 -22.76 -6.37
C LEU A 36 3.12 -22.07 -6.39
N LEU A 37 3.71 -21.91 -7.57
CA LEU A 37 5.00 -21.24 -7.74
C LEU A 37 4.93 -19.77 -7.27
N PHE A 38 3.94 -19.00 -7.73
CA PHE A 38 3.76 -17.63 -7.28
C PHE A 38 3.50 -17.53 -5.77
N SER A 39 2.72 -18.46 -5.20
CA SER A 39 2.49 -18.51 -3.75
C SER A 39 3.78 -18.80 -3.00
N MET A 40 4.62 -19.72 -3.47
CA MET A 40 5.93 -20.00 -2.86
C MET A 40 6.86 -18.79 -2.92
N ILE A 41 6.94 -18.11 -4.07
CA ILE A 41 7.74 -16.89 -4.24
C ILE A 41 7.22 -15.80 -3.30
N TYR A 42 5.90 -15.60 -3.27
CA TYR A 42 5.28 -14.63 -2.39
C TYR A 42 5.60 -14.90 -0.92
N GLN A 43 5.39 -16.13 -0.44
CA GLN A 43 5.68 -16.48 0.95
C GLN A 43 7.17 -16.35 1.27
N PHE A 44 8.06 -16.69 0.33
CA PHE A 44 9.49 -16.49 0.50
C PHE A 44 9.85 -15.02 0.65
N LEU A 45 9.31 -14.13 -0.20
CA LEU A 45 9.54 -12.69 -0.11
C LEU A 45 8.88 -12.08 1.14
N ASP A 46 7.65 -12.48 1.45
CA ASP A 46 6.89 -12.02 2.63
C ASP A 46 7.63 -12.34 3.93
N SER A 47 8.20 -13.56 4.03
CA SER A 47 9.02 -13.96 5.17
C SER A 47 10.34 -13.18 5.33
N ARG A 48 10.74 -12.39 4.32
CA ARG A 48 11.98 -11.61 4.25
C ARG A 48 11.75 -10.11 4.19
N LEU A 49 10.52 -9.65 4.39
CA LEU A 49 10.16 -8.24 4.29
C LEU A 49 11.08 -7.32 5.11
N GLU A 50 11.47 -7.74 6.32
CA GLU A 50 12.40 -6.99 7.19
C GLU A 50 13.73 -6.64 6.52
N SER A 51 14.21 -7.45 5.57
CA SER A 51 15.48 -7.20 4.88
C SER A 51 15.39 -6.12 3.80
N PHE A 52 14.17 -5.82 3.33
CA PHE A 52 13.94 -4.75 2.36
C PHE A 52 13.79 -3.39 3.03
N TYR A 53 13.37 -3.39 4.29
CA TYR A 53 13.06 -2.17 5.01
C TYR A 53 14.28 -1.25 5.21
N ILE A 54 14.02 0.05 5.10
CA ILE A 54 14.97 1.13 5.33
C ILE A 54 14.72 1.73 6.71
N PHE A 55 13.45 1.87 7.10
CA PHE A 55 13.05 2.51 8.33
C PHE A 55 12.66 1.46 9.38
N SER A 56 12.62 1.88 10.65
CA SER A 56 12.05 1.07 11.72
C SER A 56 11.05 1.88 12.56
N PRO A 57 9.98 1.26 13.08
CA PRO A 57 9.02 1.97 13.93
C PRO A 57 9.67 2.62 15.16
N ALA A 58 10.71 2.00 15.72
CA ALA A 58 11.44 2.55 16.86
C ALA A 58 12.22 3.82 16.49
N GLN A 59 12.92 3.81 15.35
CA GLN A 59 13.62 4.99 14.83
C GLN A 59 12.66 6.14 14.54
N LEU A 60 11.52 5.85 13.90
CA LEU A 60 10.53 6.87 13.54
C LEU A 60 9.84 7.45 14.78
N LYS A 61 9.58 6.62 15.80
CA LYS A 61 9.07 7.09 17.09
C LYS A 61 10.06 8.01 17.79
N ASP A 62 11.34 7.65 17.79
CA ASP A 62 12.40 8.46 18.41
C ASP A 62 12.55 9.83 17.74
N VAL A 63 12.70 9.87 16.41
CA VAL A 63 12.88 11.14 15.68
C VAL A 63 11.63 12.03 15.78
N SER A 64 10.43 11.45 15.72
CA SER A 64 9.18 12.21 15.89
C SER A 64 9.08 12.80 17.30
N GLY A 65 9.42 12.02 18.33
CA GLY A 65 9.41 12.47 19.72
C GLY A 65 10.37 13.64 19.96
N ARG A 66 11.62 13.53 19.48
CA ARG A 66 12.61 14.61 19.60
C ARG A 66 12.24 15.86 18.78
N ALA A 67 11.64 15.68 17.61
CA ALA A 67 11.14 16.79 16.81
C ALA A 67 10.05 17.57 17.56
N ILE A 68 9.07 16.86 18.14
CA ILE A 68 8.00 17.45 18.95
C ILE A 68 8.56 18.10 20.21
N GLU A 69 9.50 17.47 20.92
CA GLU A 69 10.13 18.06 22.11
C GLU A 69 10.83 19.39 21.79
N LYS A 70 11.48 19.46 20.62
CA LYS A 70 12.23 20.65 20.20
C LYS A 70 11.36 21.77 19.64
N HIS A 71 10.28 21.43 18.93
CA HIS A 71 9.50 22.39 18.14
C HIS A 71 8.04 22.54 18.58
N GLY A 72 7.58 21.70 19.51
CA GLY A 72 6.23 21.76 20.07
C GLY A 72 5.14 21.64 19.01
N ASN A 73 4.29 22.67 18.93
CA ASN A 73 3.14 22.72 18.01
C ASN A 73 3.46 23.38 16.66
N ASP A 74 4.72 23.72 16.38
CA ASP A 74 5.13 24.17 15.05
C ASP A 74 5.32 22.96 14.13
N THR A 75 4.23 22.49 13.52
CA THR A 75 4.22 21.31 12.64
C THR A 75 5.21 21.44 11.48
N SER A 76 5.39 22.63 10.91
CA SER A 76 6.35 22.85 9.83
C SER A 76 7.78 22.60 10.29
N SER A 77 8.17 23.14 11.45
CA SER A 77 9.50 22.88 12.03
C SER A 77 9.68 21.41 12.45
N VAL A 78 8.63 20.75 12.97
CA VAL A 78 8.65 19.32 13.31
C VAL A 78 8.90 18.47 12.05
N VAL A 79 8.14 18.69 10.98
CA VAL A 79 8.30 17.97 9.71
C VAL A 79 9.69 18.19 9.14
N LYS A 80 10.15 19.44 9.08
CA LYS A 80 11.49 19.77 8.59
C LYS A 80 12.58 19.04 9.38
N PHE A 81 12.50 19.04 10.70
CA PHE A 81 13.46 18.35 11.56
C PHE A 81 13.54 16.85 11.23
N ILE A 82 12.38 16.19 11.07
CA ILE A 82 12.32 14.76 10.76
C ILE A 82 12.97 14.49 9.40
N VAL A 83 12.58 15.24 8.36
CA VAL A 83 13.09 15.03 6.99
C VAL A 83 14.60 15.28 6.91
N ASP A 84 15.09 16.37 7.49
CA ASP A 84 16.51 16.72 7.51
C ASP A 84 17.33 15.60 8.20
N GLU A 85 16.89 15.15 9.37
CA GLU A 85 17.63 14.13 10.12
C GLU A 85 17.61 12.76 9.43
N LEU A 86 16.47 12.36 8.84
CA LEU A 86 16.38 11.12 8.08
C LEU A 86 17.31 11.16 6.87
N SER A 87 17.36 12.29 6.16
CA SER A 87 18.24 12.48 5.01
C SER A 87 19.73 12.41 5.41
N GLU A 88 20.10 13.02 6.53
CA GLU A 88 21.47 12.97 7.07
C GLU A 88 21.89 11.53 7.45
N LYS A 89 21.01 10.79 8.13
CA LYS A 89 21.30 9.44 8.62
C LYS A 89 21.18 8.35 7.55
N LEU A 90 20.46 8.60 6.46
CA LEU A 90 20.26 7.66 5.36
C LEU A 90 20.83 8.23 4.04
N PRO A 91 22.16 8.42 3.96
CA PRO A 91 22.79 8.87 2.72
C PRO A 91 22.54 7.82 1.63
N GLY A 92 22.00 8.25 0.49
CA GLY A 92 21.62 7.34 -0.60
C GLY A 92 20.46 7.82 -1.46
N GLY A 93 19.79 8.91 -1.07
CA GLY A 93 18.66 9.47 -1.81
C GLY A 93 17.37 8.67 -1.61
N TYR A 94 17.22 8.03 -0.44
CA TYR A 94 16.00 7.32 -0.04
C TYR A 94 14.93 8.27 0.50
N VAL A 95 15.31 9.50 0.86
CA VAL A 95 14.44 10.54 1.38
C VAL A 95 14.24 11.58 0.27
N ASN A 96 12.99 11.77 -0.14
CA ASN A 96 12.58 12.87 -0.98
C ASN A 96 12.60 14.16 -0.16
N LEU A 97 13.28 15.18 -0.67
CA LEU A 97 13.41 16.50 -0.05
C LEU A 97 12.51 17.55 -0.74
N ASP A 98 11.90 17.19 -1.86
CA ASP A 98 10.94 18.05 -2.55
C ASP A 98 9.57 17.93 -1.87
N GLU A 99 9.19 18.97 -1.13
CA GLU A 99 7.97 19.03 -0.32
C GLU A 99 6.71 19.21 -1.20
N GLU A 100 6.38 18.16 -1.95
CA GLU A 100 5.27 18.11 -2.89
C GLU A 100 3.99 17.63 -2.18
N TRP A 101 3.15 18.56 -1.72
CA TRP A 101 1.84 18.25 -1.11
C TRP A 101 0.77 17.90 -2.15
N ILE A 102 0.03 16.82 -1.89
CA ILE A 102 -1.01 16.29 -2.77
C ILE A 102 -2.24 15.94 -1.94
N PHE A 103 -3.45 16.29 -2.40
CA PHE A 103 -4.67 15.82 -1.74
C PHE A 103 -4.79 14.30 -1.82
N ASN A 104 -5.34 13.70 -0.77
CA ASN A 104 -5.60 12.27 -0.67
C ASN A 104 -7.05 12.06 -0.20
N ASN A 105 -7.84 11.41 -1.05
CA ASN A 105 -9.21 11.02 -0.77
C ASN A 105 -9.31 9.50 -0.81
N ALA A 106 -9.63 8.88 0.33
CA ALA A 106 -9.78 7.44 0.43
C ALA A 106 -10.65 7.04 1.63
N GLY A 107 -11.51 6.04 1.45
CA GLY A 107 -12.37 5.52 2.52
C GLY A 107 -13.37 6.55 3.08
N GLY A 108 -13.75 7.54 2.29
CA GLY A 108 -14.60 8.66 2.71
C GLY A 108 -13.85 9.78 3.45
N ALA A 109 -12.58 9.59 3.76
CA ALA A 109 -11.74 10.61 4.39
C ALA A 109 -11.01 11.46 3.35
N MET A 110 -10.68 12.70 3.73
CA MET A 110 -9.89 13.63 2.93
C MET A 110 -8.77 14.24 3.77
N GLY A 111 -7.57 14.22 3.22
CA GLY A 111 -6.42 14.91 3.79
C GLY A 111 -5.47 15.37 2.70
N ALA A 112 -4.28 15.80 3.11
CA ALA A 112 -3.15 16.05 2.24
C ALA A 112 -1.98 15.19 2.68
N MET A 113 -1.16 14.80 1.71
CA MET A 113 0.05 14.02 1.96
C MET A 113 1.28 14.66 1.32
N TYR A 114 2.40 14.52 2.00
CA TYR A 114 3.75 14.77 1.46
C TYR A 114 4.53 13.45 1.49
N ILE A 115 4.95 12.98 0.32
CA ILE A 115 5.68 11.72 0.16
C ILE A 115 7.18 11.93 0.44
N ILE A 116 7.64 11.42 1.58
CA ILE A 116 9.05 11.42 1.99
C ILE A 116 9.78 10.20 1.40
N HIS A 117 9.12 9.04 1.32
CA HIS A 117 9.67 7.82 0.74
C HIS A 117 8.55 6.95 0.16
N ALA A 118 8.81 6.27 -0.96
CA ALA A 118 7.99 5.16 -1.42
C ALA A 118 8.82 4.07 -2.12
N SER A 119 8.55 2.82 -1.78
CA SER A 119 9.02 1.60 -2.42
C SER A 119 7.85 0.60 -2.56
N ILE A 120 8.11 -0.58 -3.12
CA ILE A 120 7.14 -1.68 -3.18
C ILE A 120 6.83 -2.22 -1.78
N THR A 121 7.75 -2.09 -0.81
CA THR A 121 7.58 -2.64 0.54
C THR A 121 7.42 -1.61 1.67
N GLU A 122 7.67 -0.32 1.42
CA GLU A 122 7.47 0.75 2.41
C GLU A 122 6.98 2.04 1.78
N TYR A 123 6.27 2.86 2.56
CA TYR A 123 6.25 4.30 2.33
C TYR A 123 6.41 5.04 3.65
N LEU A 124 6.90 6.27 3.55
CA LEU A 124 6.91 7.24 4.63
C LEU A 124 6.34 8.54 4.09
N ILE A 125 5.26 9.02 4.71
CA ILE A 125 4.61 10.26 4.31
C ILE A 125 4.31 11.11 5.53
N ILE A 126 4.15 12.42 5.33
CA ILE A 126 3.31 13.20 6.24
C ILE A 126 1.89 13.11 5.72
N PHE A 127 0.95 12.71 6.56
CA PHE A 127 -0.47 12.76 6.24
C PHE A 127 -1.20 13.58 7.30
N GLY A 128 -2.19 14.36 6.87
CA GLY A 128 -3.04 15.07 7.81
C GLY A 128 -4.11 15.92 7.15
N THR A 129 -4.80 16.67 7.97
CA THR A 129 -5.83 17.62 7.59
C THR A 129 -5.70 18.87 8.44
N ALA A 130 -5.96 20.02 7.84
CA ALA A 130 -6.01 21.30 8.55
C ALA A 130 -7.40 21.61 9.14
N ILE A 131 -8.44 20.86 8.75
CA ILE A 131 -9.85 21.17 9.05
C ILE A 131 -10.67 19.98 9.54
N GLY A 132 -10.03 18.83 9.77
CA GLY A 132 -10.67 17.59 10.19
C GLY A 132 -11.01 16.62 9.04
N THR A 133 -11.24 15.35 9.40
CA THR A 133 -11.67 14.26 8.50
C THR A 133 -12.19 13.06 9.29
N GLU A 134 -13.02 12.24 8.66
CA GLU A 134 -13.49 10.96 9.22
C GLU A 134 -13.64 9.94 8.09
N GLY A 135 -13.33 8.67 8.37
CA GLY A 135 -13.54 7.62 7.37
C GLY A 135 -13.12 6.23 7.79
N HIS A 136 -13.12 5.35 6.81
CA HIS A 136 -12.65 3.98 6.93
C HIS A 136 -11.13 3.95 6.72
N THR A 137 -10.39 3.30 7.61
CA THR A 137 -8.92 3.19 7.53
C THR A 137 -8.41 2.36 6.35
N GLY A 138 -9.25 1.47 5.81
CA GLY A 138 -8.85 0.50 4.80
C GLY A 138 -8.49 -0.85 5.43
N ARG A 139 -8.33 -1.87 4.60
CA ARG A 139 -7.77 -3.17 5.01
C ARG A 139 -6.53 -3.44 4.16
N HIS A 140 -5.37 -3.18 4.74
CA HIS A 140 -4.12 -3.12 3.99
C HIS A 140 -3.28 -4.40 4.10
N THR A 141 -2.41 -4.59 3.10
CA THR A 141 -1.40 -5.65 3.01
C THR A 141 -0.09 -5.28 3.70
N ALA A 142 -0.09 -4.20 4.49
CA ALA A 142 1.02 -3.68 5.27
C ALA A 142 0.55 -3.32 6.68
N ASP A 143 1.49 -3.30 7.63
CA ASP A 143 1.30 -2.59 8.90
C ASP A 143 1.48 -1.10 8.66
N ASP A 144 0.70 -0.29 9.36
CA ASP A 144 0.71 1.16 9.22
C ASP A 144 0.77 1.85 10.59
N TYR A 145 1.65 2.84 10.71
CA TYR A 145 1.99 3.51 11.96
C TYR A 145 1.82 5.02 11.79
N PHE A 146 0.87 5.60 12.52
CA PHE A 146 0.64 7.04 12.57
C PHE A 146 1.30 7.61 13.82
N HIS A 147 2.45 8.24 13.66
CA HIS A 147 3.10 9.00 14.72
C HIS A 147 2.49 10.40 14.75
N ILE A 148 1.64 10.69 15.75
CA ILE A 148 0.87 11.95 15.80
C ILE A 148 1.81 13.11 16.09
N LEU A 149 2.02 13.97 15.10
CA LEU A 149 2.92 15.13 15.18
C LEU A 149 2.22 16.36 15.74
N SER A 150 0.93 16.52 15.48
CA SER A 150 0.09 17.59 16.01
C SER A 150 -1.37 17.17 16.03
N GLY A 151 -2.17 17.70 16.97
CA GLY A 151 -3.60 17.41 17.07
C GLY A 151 -3.89 16.08 17.78
N THR A 152 -5.04 15.49 17.48
CA THR A 152 -5.50 14.21 18.05
C THR A 152 -6.19 13.38 16.97
N GLN A 153 -5.83 12.10 16.88
CA GLN A 153 -6.55 11.10 16.09
C GLN A 153 -7.41 10.23 17.01
N LEU A 154 -8.62 9.94 16.57
CA LEU A 154 -9.50 8.95 17.17
C LEU A 154 -9.57 7.73 16.28
N ALA A 155 -9.69 6.55 16.88
CA ALA A 155 -9.95 5.32 16.14
C ALA A 155 -10.98 4.46 16.88
N TYR A 156 -11.70 3.64 16.12
CA TYR A 156 -12.66 2.71 16.68
C TYR A 156 -12.71 1.42 15.86
N ALA A 157 -12.58 0.29 16.56
CA ALA A 157 -12.80 -1.04 16.02
C ALA A 157 -14.07 -1.64 16.65
N PRO A 158 -15.07 -2.05 15.85
CA PRO A 158 -16.27 -2.67 16.39
C PRO A 158 -15.97 -4.06 16.95
N GLY A 159 -16.54 -4.37 18.12
CA GLY A 159 -16.43 -5.68 18.76
C GLY A 159 -17.23 -5.78 20.06
N PRO A 160 -17.51 -6.99 20.58
CA PRO A 160 -18.21 -7.16 21.84
C PRO A 160 -17.50 -6.41 22.99
N GLY A 161 -18.19 -5.49 23.65
CA GLY A 161 -17.61 -4.68 24.74
C GLY A 161 -16.81 -3.44 24.28
N SER A 162 -16.64 -3.22 22.98
CA SER A 162 -15.96 -2.04 22.42
C SER A 162 -16.99 -0.95 22.11
N TYR A 163 -17.05 0.09 22.95
CA TYR A 163 -17.99 1.21 22.81
C TYR A 163 -17.34 2.59 22.93
N LEU A 164 -16.05 2.65 23.25
CA LEU A 164 -15.30 3.89 23.42
C LEU A 164 -14.24 4.04 22.34
N PRO A 165 -13.92 5.27 21.92
CA PRO A 165 -12.84 5.49 20.98
C PRO A 165 -11.48 5.23 21.63
N GLU A 166 -10.55 4.73 20.82
CA GLU A 166 -9.13 4.87 21.09
C GLU A 166 -8.73 6.32 20.78
N VAL A 167 -7.94 6.93 21.68
CA VAL A 167 -7.54 8.35 21.58
C VAL A 167 -6.02 8.43 21.46
N TYR A 168 -5.56 9.07 20.40
CA TYR A 168 -4.15 9.23 20.05
C TYR A 168 -3.79 10.72 19.98
N PRO A 169 -3.36 11.33 21.10
CA PRO A 169 -2.89 12.72 21.12
C PRO A 169 -1.48 12.86 20.52
N GLN A 170 -1.00 14.09 20.36
CA GLN A 170 0.38 14.39 19.96
C GLN A 170 1.42 13.58 20.75
N GLY A 171 2.41 13.03 20.04
CA GLY A 171 3.47 12.17 20.60
C GLY A 171 3.08 10.69 20.76
N SER A 172 1.80 10.34 20.56
CA SER A 172 1.37 8.93 20.54
C SER A 172 1.56 8.28 19.17
N VAL A 173 1.38 6.96 19.11
CA VAL A 173 1.45 6.18 17.86
C VAL A 173 0.20 5.32 17.73
N HIS A 174 -0.57 5.51 16.66
CA HIS A 174 -1.65 4.61 16.28
C HIS A 174 -1.10 3.55 15.32
N HIS A 175 -1.09 2.29 15.76
CA HIS A 175 -0.67 1.14 14.95
C HIS A 175 -1.88 0.40 14.38
N LEU A 176 -2.04 0.48 13.07
CA LEU A 176 -2.97 -0.33 12.30
C LEU A 176 -2.28 -1.59 11.80
N ARG A 177 -2.72 -2.73 12.33
CA ARG A 177 -2.14 -4.03 11.96
C ARG A 177 -2.57 -4.45 10.58
N ARG A 178 -1.66 -5.08 9.83
CA ARG A 178 -1.94 -5.69 8.53
C ARG A 178 -3.21 -6.54 8.57
N GLY A 179 -4.10 -6.35 7.60
CA GLY A 179 -5.36 -7.09 7.47
C GLY A 179 -6.48 -6.65 8.42
N THR A 180 -6.25 -5.69 9.32
CA THR A 180 -7.29 -5.11 10.18
C THR A 180 -7.91 -3.87 9.54
N ALA A 181 -9.04 -3.43 10.10
CA ALA A 181 -9.71 -2.20 9.70
C ALA A 181 -10.35 -1.56 10.93
N LYS A 182 -10.41 -0.23 10.91
CA LYS A 182 -11.03 0.64 11.91
C LYS A 182 -11.75 1.80 11.22
N GLN A 183 -12.68 2.43 11.93
CA GLN A 183 -13.05 3.82 11.69
C GLN A 183 -11.95 4.70 12.29
N TYR A 184 -11.64 5.82 11.65
CA TYR A 184 -10.80 6.84 12.25
C TYR A 184 -11.38 8.23 12.01
N LYS A 185 -10.99 9.16 12.88
CA LYS A 185 -11.38 10.55 12.83
C LYS A 185 -10.25 11.46 13.29
N MET A 186 -10.08 12.58 12.63
CA MET A 186 -9.33 13.74 13.11
C MET A 186 -10.37 14.86 13.21
N ASP A 187 -10.78 15.25 14.41
CA ASP A 187 -11.92 16.18 14.58
C ASP A 187 -11.58 17.59 14.08
N GLU A 188 -10.33 18.00 14.29
CA GLU A 188 -9.77 19.29 13.87
C GLU A 188 -8.44 19.07 13.14
N ALA A 189 -7.61 20.12 13.07
CA ALA A 189 -6.27 20.04 12.50
C ALA A 189 -5.43 18.94 13.19
N CYS A 190 -4.94 17.99 12.39
CA CYS A 190 -4.16 16.86 12.86
C CYS A 190 -3.21 16.38 11.76
N PHE A 191 -1.96 16.15 12.11
CA PHE A 191 -0.92 15.68 11.18
C PHE A 191 -0.11 14.58 11.85
N ALA A 192 0.26 13.58 11.07
CA ALA A 192 1.04 12.43 11.49
C ALA A 192 2.17 12.16 10.49
N LEU A 193 3.29 11.65 11.01
CA LEU A 193 4.24 10.90 10.20
C LEU A 193 3.67 9.49 10.07
N GLU A 194 3.23 9.15 8.87
CA GLU A 194 2.61 7.88 8.54
C GLU A 194 3.64 6.98 7.87
N TYR A 195 3.82 5.79 8.43
CA TYR A 195 4.78 4.80 7.97
C TYR A 195 4.09 3.47 7.74
N ALA A 196 4.04 3.03 6.48
CA ALA A 196 3.58 1.70 6.14
C ALA A 196 4.74 0.79 5.78
N ARG A 197 4.68 -0.46 6.25
CA ARG A 197 5.66 -1.52 5.95
C ARG A 197 4.97 -2.85 5.67
N GLY A 198 5.23 -3.38 4.47
CA GLY A 198 4.55 -4.53 3.87
C GLY A 198 4.26 -4.24 2.40
N TRP A 199 3.40 -5.00 1.74
CA TRP A 199 3.20 -4.80 0.30
C TRP A 199 2.37 -3.53 0.02
N ILE A 200 3.01 -2.51 -0.56
CA ILE A 200 2.40 -1.19 -0.81
C ILE A 200 1.50 -1.16 -2.06
N PRO A 201 1.88 -1.72 -3.23
CA PRO A 201 1.06 -1.57 -4.44
C PRO A 201 -0.41 -2.03 -4.31
N PRO A 202 -0.74 -3.11 -3.57
CA PRO A 202 -2.15 -3.48 -3.36
C PRO A 202 -2.96 -2.44 -2.57
N MET A 203 -2.31 -1.57 -1.78
CA MET A 203 -2.97 -0.49 -1.05
C MET A 203 -3.47 0.63 -1.97
N LEU A 204 -2.82 0.85 -3.13
CA LEU A 204 -3.19 1.89 -4.09
C LEU A 204 -4.62 1.75 -4.62
N GLY A 205 -5.14 0.52 -4.69
CA GLY A 205 -6.53 0.29 -5.08
C GLY A 205 -7.53 0.97 -4.14
N PHE A 206 -7.26 0.95 -2.83
CA PHE A 206 -8.03 1.69 -1.84
C PHE A 206 -7.77 3.19 -1.94
N GLY A 207 -6.49 3.59 -2.04
CA GLY A 207 -6.08 5.00 -2.13
C GLY A 207 -6.63 5.74 -3.37
N TYR A 208 -7.02 5.03 -4.42
CA TYR A 208 -7.59 5.63 -5.63
C TYR A 208 -9.11 5.44 -5.76
N ALA A 209 -9.75 4.66 -4.90
CA ALA A 209 -11.16 4.33 -5.04
C ALA A 209 -12.03 5.58 -5.11
N ASP A 210 -11.90 6.49 -4.13
CA ASP A 210 -12.70 7.71 -4.09
C ASP A 210 -12.33 8.70 -5.20
N ALA A 211 -11.09 8.69 -5.70
CA ALA A 211 -10.72 9.47 -6.87
C ALA A 211 -11.50 9.02 -8.12
N PHE A 212 -11.69 7.71 -8.31
CA PHE A 212 -12.44 7.16 -9.45
C PHE A 212 -13.96 7.18 -9.27
N THR A 213 -14.47 7.10 -8.04
CA THR A 213 -15.90 6.92 -7.79
C THR A 213 -16.59 8.09 -7.09
N SER A 214 -15.83 9.09 -6.62
CA SER A 214 -16.37 10.23 -5.87
C SER A 214 -15.88 11.57 -6.43
N THR A 215 -14.60 11.91 -6.26
CA THR A 215 -14.10 13.26 -6.55
C THR A 215 -13.87 13.51 -8.03
N LEU A 216 -13.50 12.47 -8.79
CA LEU A 216 -13.10 12.55 -10.20
C LEU A 216 -11.95 13.56 -10.44
N ASP A 217 -11.12 13.80 -9.43
CA ASP A 217 -9.96 14.68 -9.50
C ASP A 217 -8.77 13.96 -10.18
N PHE A 218 -8.88 13.82 -11.50
CA PHE A 218 -7.84 13.21 -12.33
C PHE A 218 -6.49 13.94 -12.28
N PRO A 219 -6.42 15.29 -12.19
CA PRO A 219 -5.17 15.99 -11.93
C PRO A 219 -4.46 15.51 -10.67
N THR A 220 -5.17 15.41 -9.54
CA THR A 220 -4.61 14.88 -8.29
C THR A 220 -4.21 13.41 -8.42
N LEU A 221 -5.05 12.58 -9.04
CA LEU A 221 -4.72 11.17 -9.31
C LEU A 221 -3.42 11.01 -10.13
N TRP A 222 -3.27 11.80 -11.20
CA TRP A 222 -2.06 11.82 -12.02
C TRP A 222 -0.85 12.23 -11.20
N ARG A 223 -0.97 13.29 -10.40
CA ARG A 223 0.11 13.80 -9.56
C ARG A 223 0.57 12.74 -8.55
N THR A 224 -0.37 12.10 -7.85
CA THR A 224 -0.08 10.99 -6.93
C THR A 224 0.61 9.83 -7.64
N THR A 225 0.09 9.41 -8.80
CA THR A 225 0.67 8.31 -9.58
C THR A 225 2.09 8.62 -10.03
N TRP A 226 2.33 9.84 -10.50
CA TRP A 226 3.64 10.28 -10.96
C TRP A 226 4.67 10.32 -9.83
N VAL A 227 4.35 10.96 -8.71
CA VAL A 227 5.29 11.09 -7.58
C VAL A 227 5.57 9.73 -6.95
N THR A 228 4.53 8.95 -6.63
CA THR A 228 4.70 7.60 -6.07
C THR A 228 5.49 6.70 -7.02
N GLY A 229 5.18 6.72 -8.32
CA GLY A 229 5.89 5.93 -9.33
C GLY A 229 7.36 6.34 -9.47
N ARG A 230 7.65 7.64 -9.49
CA ARG A 230 9.02 8.18 -9.51
C ARG A 230 9.81 7.67 -8.31
N GLU A 231 9.29 7.82 -7.10
CA GLU A 231 9.95 7.38 -5.88
C GLU A 231 10.15 5.85 -5.84
N MET A 232 9.11 5.06 -6.16
CA MET A 232 9.21 3.60 -6.20
C MET A 232 10.27 3.11 -7.20
N VAL A 233 10.28 3.67 -8.41
CA VAL A 233 11.28 3.29 -9.44
C VAL A 233 12.68 3.66 -9.01
N MET A 234 12.87 4.86 -8.44
CA MET A 234 14.21 5.30 -8.00
C MET A 234 14.71 4.46 -6.82
N ASN A 235 13.85 4.06 -5.89
CA ASN A 235 14.22 3.16 -4.79
C ASN A 235 14.53 1.74 -5.29
N LEU A 236 13.78 1.24 -6.28
CA LEU A 236 14.06 -0.04 -6.92
C LEU A 236 15.44 -0.05 -7.61
N LEU A 237 15.80 1.03 -8.31
CA LEU A 237 17.13 1.19 -8.92
C LEU A 237 18.27 1.23 -7.89
N ARG A 238 17.96 1.59 -6.63
CA ARG A 238 18.90 1.55 -5.49
C ARG A 238 18.92 0.20 -4.77
N GLY A 239 18.24 -0.82 -5.32
CA GLY A 239 18.19 -2.17 -4.76
C GLY A 239 17.24 -2.31 -3.56
N LYS A 240 16.34 -1.35 -3.35
CA LYS A 240 15.33 -1.41 -2.30
C LYS A 240 14.00 -1.82 -2.91
N LEU A 241 13.44 -2.91 -2.37
CA LEU A 241 12.16 -3.43 -2.80
C LEU A 241 11.07 -2.52 -2.25
#